data_AF-A0A660ZHF9-F1
#
_entry.id   AF-A0A660ZHF9-F1
#
_cell.length_a   1.000
_cell.length_b   1.000
_cell.length_c   1.000
_cell.angle_alpha   90.00
_cell.angle_beta   90.00
_cell.angle_gamma   90.00
#
_symmetry.space_group_name_H-M   'P 1'
#
loop_
_entity.id
_entity.type
_entity.pdbx_description
1 polymer ?
#
loop_
_entity_poly.entity_id
_entity_poly.type
_entity_poly.pdbx_seq_one_letter_code
_entity_poly.pdbx_strand_id
1 'polypeptide(L)'
;MKRTKFIVKYNLLKYLFDDDHIVKQASEIAQAILDACSLRLTDIAAQMSGSMDAAYKRIQRFLRKADPREALWRLFREDAEFVIGDITEIERPQAKNTSYVGILKDGKTPLSEGLFLFTSEF
;
A
#
# COMPACT_ATOMS: atom_id res chain seq x y z
N MET A 1 4.00 -26.09 8.66
CA MET A 1 5.05 -25.08 8.40
C MET A 1 4.38 -23.77 7.97
N LYS A 2 4.30 -22.70 8.82
CA LYS A 2 3.87 -21.32 8.45
C LYS A 2 3.66 -20.31 9.61
N ARG A 3 3.88 -20.63 10.91
CA ARG A 3 3.61 -19.67 12.01
C ARG A 3 4.58 -18.47 12.06
N THR A 4 5.86 -18.68 11.79
CA THR A 4 6.89 -17.63 11.96
C THR A 4 6.71 -16.47 10.97
N LYS A 5 6.34 -16.75 9.71
CA LYS A 5 6.12 -15.71 8.68
C LYS A 5 4.91 -14.81 9.00
N PHE A 6 3.87 -15.35 9.60
CA PHE A 6 2.67 -14.58 9.98
C PHE A 6 2.94 -13.65 11.18
N ILE A 7 3.73 -14.14 12.16
CA ILE A 7 4.05 -13.39 13.39
C ILE A 7 4.90 -12.15 13.10
N VAL A 8 5.90 -12.24 12.21
CA VAL A 8 6.76 -11.09 11.84
C VAL A 8 5.92 -9.99 11.18
N LYS A 9 4.97 -10.36 10.33
CA LYS A 9 4.06 -9.41 9.67
C LYS A 9 3.14 -8.75 10.69
N TYR A 10 2.54 -9.53 11.59
CA TYR A 10 1.63 -9.00 12.60
C TYR A 10 2.29 -7.92 13.48
N ASN A 11 3.54 -8.14 13.93
CA ASN A 11 4.25 -7.16 14.76
C ASN A 11 4.55 -5.86 13.99
N LEU A 12 4.97 -5.96 12.72
CA LEU A 12 5.15 -4.79 11.87
C LEU A 12 3.83 -4.04 11.68
N LEU A 13 2.75 -4.75 11.36
CA LEU A 13 1.45 -4.13 11.17
C LEU A 13 0.91 -3.51 12.46
N LYS A 14 1.25 -4.05 13.63
CA LYS A 14 0.91 -3.47 14.94
C LYS A 14 1.66 -2.16 15.24
N TYR A 15 2.84 -1.98 14.66
CA TYR A 15 3.52 -0.68 14.69
C TYR A 15 2.81 0.35 13.80
N LEU A 16 2.24 -0.10 12.67
CA LEU A 16 1.59 0.75 11.68
C LEU A 16 0.13 1.11 12.03
N PHE A 17 -0.58 0.26 12.75
CA PHE A 17 -2.00 0.43 13.08
C PHE A 17 -2.27 0.16 14.56
N ASP A 18 -3.11 0.99 15.18
CA ASP A 18 -3.39 0.92 16.62
C ASP A 18 -4.52 -0.05 17.00
N ASP A 19 -5.45 -0.31 16.08
CA ASP A 19 -6.60 -1.20 16.29
C ASP A 19 -6.25 -2.65 15.92
N ASP A 20 -6.32 -3.57 16.89
CA ASP A 20 -5.96 -4.98 16.70
C ASP A 20 -6.77 -5.69 15.60
N HIS A 21 -8.03 -5.30 15.38
CA HIS A 21 -8.84 -5.84 14.29
C HIS A 21 -8.36 -5.31 12.93
N ILE A 22 -7.97 -4.04 12.85
CA ILE A 22 -7.31 -3.46 11.66
C ILE A 22 -5.97 -4.15 11.41
N VAL A 23 -5.14 -4.35 12.45
CA VAL A 23 -3.84 -5.03 12.35
C VAL A 23 -3.98 -6.43 11.78
N LYS A 24 -4.97 -7.21 12.26
CA LYS A 24 -5.22 -8.56 11.76
C LYS A 24 -5.61 -8.55 10.28
N GLN A 25 -6.48 -7.64 9.86
CA GLN A 25 -6.88 -7.51 8.47
C GLN A 25 -5.72 -7.05 7.58
N ALA A 26 -4.98 -6.03 8.01
CA ALA A 26 -3.78 -5.54 7.32
C ALA A 26 -2.73 -6.64 7.15
N SER A 27 -2.54 -7.50 8.16
CA SER A 27 -1.59 -8.62 8.11
C SER A 27 -1.99 -9.67 7.08
N GLU A 28 -3.28 -10.00 6.99
CA GLU A 28 -3.80 -10.91 5.95
C GLU A 28 -3.59 -10.31 4.55
N ILE A 29 -3.93 -9.02 4.36
CA ILE A 29 -3.80 -8.32 3.09
C ILE A 29 -2.32 -8.22 2.67
N ALA A 30 -1.43 -7.84 3.59
CA ALA A 30 0.01 -7.73 3.31
C ALA A 30 0.61 -9.09 2.95
N GLN A 31 0.15 -10.18 3.59
CA GLN A 31 0.55 -11.53 3.21
C GLN A 31 0.06 -11.87 1.79
N ALA A 32 -1.19 -11.58 1.47
CA ALA A 32 -1.76 -11.83 0.15
C ALA A 32 -1.09 -11.02 -0.97
N ILE A 33 -0.70 -9.77 -0.72
CA ILE A 33 0.09 -8.95 -1.66
C ILE A 33 1.42 -9.64 -1.98
N LEU A 34 2.13 -10.13 -0.95
CA LEU A 34 3.41 -10.79 -1.12
C LEU A 34 3.29 -12.15 -1.82
N ASP A 35 2.21 -12.89 -1.57
CA ASP A 35 1.96 -14.18 -2.23
C ASP A 35 1.50 -13.99 -3.69
N ALA A 36 0.69 -12.96 -3.97
CA ALA A 36 0.23 -12.64 -5.32
C ALA A 36 1.32 -11.97 -6.18
N CYS A 37 2.32 -11.34 -5.55
CA CYS A 37 3.27 -10.45 -6.20
C CYS A 37 2.56 -9.40 -7.09
N SER A 38 1.40 -8.91 -6.63
CA SER A 38 0.52 -8.03 -7.39
C SER A 38 -0.22 -7.07 -6.46
N LEU A 39 -0.47 -5.86 -6.97
CA LEU A 39 -1.28 -4.84 -6.30
C LEU A 39 -2.74 -4.84 -6.78
N ARG A 40 -3.10 -5.69 -7.75
CA ARG A 40 -4.48 -5.78 -8.22
C ARG A 40 -5.35 -6.41 -7.14
N LEU A 41 -6.45 -5.75 -6.78
CA LEU A 41 -7.36 -6.20 -5.74
C LEU A 41 -7.89 -7.62 -5.97
N THR A 42 -8.11 -8.01 -7.23
CA THR A 42 -8.54 -9.36 -7.61
C THR A 42 -7.49 -10.42 -7.29
N ASP A 43 -6.23 -10.13 -7.61
CA ASP A 43 -5.11 -11.06 -7.41
C ASP A 43 -4.83 -11.23 -5.92
N ILE A 44 -4.88 -10.13 -5.16
CA ILE A 44 -4.79 -10.15 -3.70
C ILE A 44 -5.95 -10.96 -3.11
N ALA A 45 -7.20 -10.68 -3.53
CA ALA A 45 -8.37 -11.37 -3.03
C ALA A 45 -8.33 -12.89 -3.30
N ALA A 46 -7.75 -13.30 -4.44
CA ALA A 46 -7.56 -14.71 -4.78
C ALA A 46 -6.57 -15.44 -3.85
N GLN A 47 -5.66 -14.71 -3.20
CA GLN A 47 -4.70 -15.28 -2.23
C GLN A 47 -5.18 -15.18 -0.77
N MET A 48 -6.29 -14.48 -0.50
CA MET A 48 -6.86 -14.34 0.83
C MET A 48 -7.78 -15.52 1.19
N SER A 49 -8.09 -15.66 2.47
CA SER A 49 -8.98 -16.73 2.94
C SER A 49 -10.45 -16.52 2.57
N GLY A 50 -11.18 -17.61 2.34
CA GLY A 50 -12.61 -17.59 2.02
C GLY A 50 -12.90 -17.38 0.53
N SER A 51 -14.14 -16.96 0.20
CA SER A 51 -14.50 -16.71 -1.19
C SER A 51 -13.88 -15.41 -1.71
N MET A 52 -13.54 -15.41 -3.00
CA MET A 52 -12.93 -14.26 -3.68
C MET A 52 -13.77 -12.98 -3.50
N ASP A 53 -15.09 -13.05 -3.68
CA ASP A 53 -15.99 -11.91 -3.51
C ASP A 53 -15.99 -11.36 -2.08
N ALA A 54 -15.97 -12.26 -1.08
CA ALA A 54 -15.93 -11.86 0.32
C ALA A 54 -14.59 -11.20 0.66
N ALA A 55 -13.47 -11.78 0.18
CA ALA A 55 -12.13 -11.24 0.34
C ALA A 55 -12.00 -9.86 -0.32
N TYR A 56 -12.45 -9.72 -1.56
CA TYR A 56 -12.46 -8.46 -2.29
C TYR A 56 -13.20 -7.36 -1.52
N LYS A 57 -14.40 -7.67 -1.01
CA LYS A 57 -15.15 -6.74 -0.15
C LYS A 57 -14.45 -6.44 1.18
N ARG A 58 -13.68 -7.38 1.75
CA ARG A 58 -12.86 -7.11 2.96
C ARG A 58 -11.77 -6.10 2.65
N ILE A 59 -11.04 -6.24 1.54
CA ILE A 59 -10.02 -5.27 1.13
C ILE A 59 -10.64 -3.89 0.94
N GLN A 60 -11.77 -3.80 0.24
CA GLN A 60 -12.49 -2.53 0.06
C GLN A 60 -12.92 -1.90 1.39
N ARG A 61 -13.42 -2.70 2.34
CA ARG A 61 -13.81 -2.19 3.67
C ARG A 61 -12.61 -1.75 4.49
N PHE A 62 -11.48 -2.45 4.38
CA PHE A 62 -10.23 -2.07 5.02
C PHE A 62 -9.78 -0.69 4.54
N LEU A 63 -9.70 -0.47 3.22
CA LEU A 63 -9.29 0.80 2.62
C LEU A 63 -10.23 1.98 2.94
N ARG A 64 -11.48 1.72 3.32
CA ARG A 64 -12.41 2.76 3.80
C ARG A 64 -12.22 3.12 5.27
N LYS A 65 -11.63 2.22 6.06
CA LYS A 65 -11.46 2.37 7.51
C LYS A 65 -10.07 2.85 7.90
N ALA A 66 -9.06 2.47 7.14
CA ALA A 66 -7.67 2.82 7.37
C ALA A 66 -7.08 3.35 6.07
N ASP A 67 -6.49 4.54 6.10
CA ASP A 67 -5.68 5.05 4.99
C ASP A 67 -4.25 4.50 5.12
N PRO A 68 -3.80 3.61 4.22
CA PRO A 68 -2.44 3.07 4.28
C PRO A 68 -1.38 4.16 4.15
N ARG A 69 -1.68 5.31 3.53
CA ARG A 69 -0.74 6.43 3.38
C ARG A 69 -0.37 7.02 4.74
N GLU A 70 -1.36 7.24 5.60
CA GLU A 70 -1.15 7.71 6.97
C GLU A 70 -0.32 6.71 7.78
N ALA A 71 -0.58 5.42 7.62
CA ALA A 71 0.18 4.37 8.29
C ALA A 71 1.65 4.34 7.82
N LEU A 72 1.90 4.51 6.52
CA LEU A 72 3.27 4.53 5.96
C LEU A 72 4.10 5.71 6.49
N TRP A 73 3.49 6.85 6.81
CA TRP A 73 4.20 7.97 7.43
C TRP A 73 4.84 7.61 8.77
N ARG A 74 4.34 6.59 9.50
CA ARG A 74 4.98 6.12 10.74
C ARG A 74 6.33 5.43 10.51
N LEU A 75 6.63 5.03 9.28
CA LEU A 75 7.93 4.49 8.89
C LEU A 75 8.96 5.58 8.59
N PHE A 76 8.49 6.82 8.34
CA PHE A 76 9.37 7.95 8.09
C PHE A 76 9.99 8.43 9.40
N ARG A 77 11.31 8.65 9.39
CA ARG A 77 12.10 9.11 10.53
C ARG A 77 12.89 10.34 10.09
N GLU A 78 12.38 11.52 10.43
CA GLU A 78 13.02 12.80 10.10
C GLU A 78 14.37 12.96 10.81
N ASP A 79 14.52 12.34 11.98
CA ASP A 79 15.72 12.35 12.82
C ASP A 79 16.82 11.38 12.36
N ALA A 80 16.60 10.63 11.27
CA ALA A 80 17.58 9.69 10.76
C ALA A 80 18.80 10.40 10.17
N GLU A 81 19.99 9.85 10.39
CA GLU A 81 21.26 10.38 9.85
C GLU A 81 21.22 10.54 8.32
N PHE A 82 20.49 9.66 7.64
CA PHE A 82 20.24 9.72 6.21
C PHE A 82 18.78 9.42 5.89
N VAL A 83 18.15 10.27 5.09
CA VAL A 83 16.83 10.06 4.50
C VAL A 83 17.01 9.81 3.01
N ILE A 84 16.58 8.64 2.53
CA ILE A 84 16.64 8.30 1.10
C ILE A 84 15.35 8.80 0.43
N GLY A 85 15.48 9.80 -0.44
CA GLY A 85 14.43 10.24 -1.34
C GLY A 85 14.80 9.88 -2.77
N ASP A 86 14.12 8.88 -3.34
CA ASP A 86 14.22 8.55 -4.77
C ASP A 86 12.85 8.81 -5.41
N ILE A 87 12.81 9.73 -6.36
CA ILE A 87 11.59 10.04 -7.10
C ILE A 87 11.44 8.96 -8.17
N THR A 88 10.62 7.95 -7.86
CA THR A 88 10.29 6.91 -8.84
C THR A 88 9.06 7.31 -9.65
N GLU A 89 9.27 7.69 -10.92
CA GLU A 89 8.17 7.83 -11.88
C GLU A 89 7.63 6.42 -12.22
N ILE A 90 6.33 6.20 -12.02
CA ILE A 90 5.68 4.92 -12.33
C ILE A 90 4.71 5.13 -13.50
N GLU A 91 5.02 4.55 -14.66
CA GLU A 91 4.15 4.60 -15.83
C GLU A 91 2.83 3.85 -15.58
N ARG A 92 1.70 4.50 -15.89
CA ARG A 92 0.36 3.86 -15.85
C ARG A 92 -0.42 4.08 -17.13
N PRO A 93 -0.07 3.36 -18.21
CA PRO A 93 -0.69 3.53 -19.53
C PRO A 93 -2.21 3.26 -19.57
N GLN A 94 -2.73 2.54 -18.58
CA GLN A 94 -4.16 2.21 -18.46
C GLN A 94 -4.98 3.25 -17.66
N ALA A 95 -4.34 4.22 -17.00
CA ALA A 95 -4.97 5.19 -16.10
C ALA A 95 -5.32 6.52 -16.79
N LYS A 96 -5.76 6.48 -18.04
CA LYS A 96 -5.95 7.67 -18.90
C LYS A 96 -7.07 8.62 -18.42
N ASN A 97 -7.96 8.15 -17.54
CA ASN A 97 -9.18 8.87 -17.13
C ASN A 97 -9.28 9.07 -15.60
N THR A 98 -8.19 8.92 -14.86
CA THR A 98 -8.19 9.11 -13.40
C THR A 98 -7.65 10.49 -13.04
N SER A 99 -8.46 11.31 -12.38
CA SER A 99 -8.13 12.72 -12.06
C SER A 99 -6.91 12.92 -11.16
N TYR A 100 -6.44 11.87 -10.48
CA TYR A 100 -5.27 11.89 -9.59
C TYR A 100 -3.97 11.42 -10.28
N VAL A 101 -3.99 11.27 -11.61
CA VAL A 101 -2.80 10.93 -12.41
C VAL A 101 -2.36 12.21 -13.12
N GLY A 102 -1.19 12.72 -12.76
CA GLY A 102 -0.55 13.88 -13.40
C GLY A 102 0.01 13.54 -14.78
N ILE A 103 0.85 14.41 -15.34
CA ILE A 103 1.52 14.20 -16.61
C ILE A 103 3.03 14.16 -16.35
N LEU A 104 3.75 13.18 -16.92
CA LEU A 104 5.21 13.06 -16.86
C LEU A 104 5.88 14.28 -17.52
N LYS A 105 7.19 14.41 -17.30
CA LYS A 105 8.00 15.53 -17.83
C LYS A 105 7.95 15.69 -19.35
N ASP A 106 7.55 14.65 -20.09
CA ASP A 106 7.36 14.69 -21.54
C ASP A 106 6.07 15.41 -21.98
N GLY A 107 5.21 15.81 -21.04
CA GLY A 107 3.94 16.50 -21.29
C GLY A 107 2.87 15.64 -21.97
N LYS A 108 3.11 14.33 -22.13
CA LYS A 108 2.25 13.43 -22.91
C LYS A 108 1.85 12.17 -22.16
N THR A 109 2.70 11.70 -21.25
CA THR A 109 2.52 10.40 -20.61
C THR A 109 1.89 10.59 -19.22
N PRO A 110 0.81 9.88 -18.85
CA PRO A 110 0.21 10.01 -17.53
C PRO A 110 1.13 9.48 -16.40
N LEU A 111 1.44 10.33 -15.42
CA LEU A 111 2.20 10.05 -14.20
C LEU A 111 1.25 9.63 -13.07
N SER A 112 1.35 8.42 -12.53
CA SER A 112 0.72 8.13 -11.23
C SER A 112 1.67 8.54 -10.10
N GLU A 113 1.16 9.21 -9.06
CA GLU A 113 1.92 9.47 -7.83
C GLU A 113 2.42 8.14 -7.22
N GLY A 114 3.70 7.86 -7.41
CA GLY A 114 4.52 7.08 -6.50
C GLY A 114 5.19 8.08 -5.57
N LEU A 115 4.65 8.23 -4.36
CA LEU A 115 5.25 8.94 -3.23
C LEU A 115 5.74 10.37 -3.53
N PHE A 116 4.86 11.37 -3.45
CA PHE A 116 5.29 12.74 -3.13
C PHE A 116 5.85 12.74 -1.70
N LEU A 117 7.14 12.45 -1.56
CA LEU A 117 7.93 13.00 -0.45
C LEU A 117 8.44 14.37 -0.92
N PHE A 118 8.01 15.41 -0.20
CA PHE A 118 8.45 16.80 -0.26
C PHE A 118 8.09 17.63 -1.50
N THR A 119 6.99 18.38 -1.39
CA THR A 119 7.03 19.83 -1.67
C THR A 119 6.13 20.57 -0.67
N SER A 120 6.67 20.86 0.51
CA SER A 120 6.30 22.08 1.24
C SER A 120 7.55 22.96 1.25
N GLU A 121 7.50 24.02 0.45
CA GLU A 121 8.29 25.25 0.55
C GLU A 121 9.65 25.17 1.25
N PHE A 122 10.71 25.10 0.43
CA PHE A 122 11.95 25.88 0.61
C PHE A 122 12.42 26.37 -0.77
#